data_AF-A0AAD7BEF0-F1
#
_entry.id   AF-A0AAD7BEF0-F1
#
_cell.length_a   1.000
_cell.length_b   1.000
_cell.length_c   1.000
_cell.angle_alpha   90.00
_cell.angle_beta   90.00
_cell.angle_gamma   90.00
#
_symmetry.space_group_name_H-M   'P 1'
#
loop_
_entity.id
_entity.type
_entity.pdbx_description
1 polymer ?
#
loop_
_entity_poly.entity_id
_entity_poly.type
_entity_poly.pdbx_seq_one_letter_code
_entity_poly.pdbx_strand_id
1 'polypeptide(L)'
;MLAPKSGRLAMKAGLSDLPDVQTRPLDWIRETDLRAKRRNDPSLPLDPDRYRGQPDSHFQSNPDILQEVGLARRIACFNHHQLSCALEIVLAEGFESTWITLGAEEQTKHFINIKMDIPELCLDELLGPSRDGMGFVRLLGLFLLANNQEPPKQPFIVQNDRFDALIGWKPHDPILNRKVFMEYRRMERTRYIAVFLGMVISSWQGHDPVIESLAHEHTETRSKLESLKGEACLKKWVERQKEMKLFCDACFKTEDKTKNGKMSVCAPCKVVGRDVRYCDRACQKDAWKAHKRSCAKSLEAGSMFEDILFHETYTRPDIPPATPDHRRSADLMRQIRLLNDNTVVDYFIVDAVPGHSAGIILNYVDSAATFIVIRGYAMSNVGPLAEAALFCIYRVLQTTSDTYDEEALRNQLRKEYGATFDNVLAALERGHPQPFEREVSREDVDKAIGHLKTLGRFKEQLKNYVSGAGETIRFTVRAGPNEEVRFIVNYPVAAVYNTDPS
;
A
#
# COMPACT_ATOMS: atom_id res chain seq x y z
N MET A 1 6.32 3.90 -18.68
CA MET A 1 5.92 4.94 -19.66
C MET A 1 5.17 6.11 -19.02
N LEU A 2 5.85 7.05 -18.35
CA LEU A 2 5.22 8.34 -18.00
C LEU A 2 5.07 9.22 -19.25
N ALA A 3 4.10 10.13 -19.25
CA ALA A 3 3.99 11.18 -20.26
C ALA A 3 5.32 11.99 -20.29
N PRO A 4 6.06 11.99 -21.41
CA PRO A 4 7.42 12.53 -21.41
C PRO A 4 7.37 14.06 -21.43
N LYS A 5 7.82 14.70 -20.33
CA LYS A 5 7.99 16.17 -20.19
C LYS A 5 9.00 16.81 -21.18
N SER A 6 9.30 16.19 -22.33
CA SER A 6 10.20 16.74 -23.37
C SER A 6 10.08 16.06 -24.75
N GLY A 7 9.28 16.67 -25.65
CA GLY A 7 9.50 16.73 -27.11
C GLY A 7 9.55 15.42 -27.94
N ARG A 8 10.64 14.65 -27.87
CA ARG A 8 10.98 13.67 -28.93
C ARG A 8 10.17 12.37 -28.95
N LEU A 9 9.59 11.97 -27.83
CA LEU A 9 8.63 10.85 -27.82
C LEU A 9 7.24 11.30 -28.26
N ALA A 10 6.86 12.55 -27.97
CA ALA A 10 5.64 13.16 -28.48
C ALA A 10 5.66 13.22 -30.03
N MET A 11 6.71 13.76 -30.63
CA MET A 11 6.90 13.80 -32.09
C MET A 11 6.77 12.43 -32.76
N LYS A 12 7.25 11.34 -32.15
CA LYS A 12 7.15 9.99 -32.73
C LYS A 12 5.77 9.33 -32.64
N ALA A 13 4.83 9.92 -31.90
CA ALA A 13 3.43 9.49 -31.81
C ALA A 13 2.47 10.54 -32.43
N GLY A 14 2.98 11.48 -33.24
CA GLY A 14 2.19 12.57 -33.80
C GLY A 14 1.67 13.59 -32.78
N LEU A 15 2.19 13.55 -31.55
CA LEU A 15 1.78 14.42 -30.43
C LEU A 15 2.53 15.77 -30.45
N SER A 16 3.10 16.16 -31.59
CA SER A 16 3.65 17.52 -31.82
C SER A 16 2.58 18.59 -31.81
N ASP A 17 1.34 18.19 -32.16
CA ASP A 17 0.24 19.09 -32.48
C ASP A 17 -0.78 19.16 -31.32
N LEU A 18 -0.46 18.55 -30.17
CA LEU A 18 -1.27 18.67 -28.97
C LEU A 18 -1.21 20.12 -28.42
N PRO A 19 -2.33 20.68 -27.96
CA PRO A 19 -2.32 21.92 -27.17
C PRO A 19 -1.37 21.81 -25.96
N ASP A 20 -0.75 22.91 -25.55
CA ASP A 20 0.01 22.90 -24.31
C ASP A 20 -0.93 22.64 -23.12
N VAL A 21 -0.55 21.69 -22.27
CA VAL A 21 -1.44 21.15 -21.22
C VAL A 21 -1.46 22.01 -19.95
N GLN A 22 -0.53 22.94 -19.79
CA GLN A 22 -0.54 23.89 -18.66
C GLN A 22 -1.43 25.10 -18.96
N THR A 23 -1.49 25.53 -20.23
CA THR A 23 -2.24 26.72 -20.68
C THR A 23 -3.59 26.39 -21.32
N ARG A 24 -3.78 25.17 -21.88
CA ARG A 24 -5.00 24.74 -22.59
C ARG A 24 -5.43 23.30 -22.22
N PRO A 25 -5.62 22.97 -20.93
CA PRO A 25 -5.92 21.60 -20.48
C PRO A 25 -7.17 21.00 -21.12
N LEU A 26 -8.26 21.76 -21.29
CA LEU A 26 -9.51 21.27 -21.89
C LEU A 26 -9.36 20.88 -23.37
N ASP A 27 -8.59 21.63 -24.14
CA ASP A 27 -8.31 21.29 -25.54
C ASP A 27 -7.37 20.09 -25.64
N TRP A 28 -6.39 19.97 -24.72
CA TRP A 28 -5.52 18.80 -24.63
C TRP A 28 -6.31 17.52 -24.27
N ILE A 29 -7.25 17.59 -23.33
CA ILE A 29 -8.15 16.47 -23.01
C ILE A 29 -8.99 16.12 -24.25
N ARG A 30 -9.61 17.09 -24.92
CA ARG A 30 -10.43 16.84 -26.13
C ARG A 30 -9.63 16.15 -27.24
N GLU A 31 -8.40 16.58 -27.49
CA GLU A 31 -7.55 16.03 -28.55
C GLU A 31 -6.95 14.66 -28.19
N THR A 32 -6.59 14.44 -26.92
CA THR A 32 -6.12 13.11 -26.46
C THR A 32 -7.25 12.09 -26.41
N ASP A 33 -8.47 12.50 -26.02
CA ASP A 33 -9.67 11.69 -26.10
C ASP A 33 -10.02 11.32 -27.54
N LEU A 34 -9.98 12.27 -28.47
CA LEU A 34 -10.26 12.01 -29.90
C LEU A 34 -9.29 10.96 -30.48
N ARG A 35 -8.01 11.05 -30.11
CA ARG A 35 -6.97 10.06 -30.49
C ARG A 35 -7.22 8.69 -29.85
N ALA A 36 -7.48 8.66 -28.54
CA ALA A 36 -7.73 7.42 -27.80
C ALA A 36 -9.00 6.70 -28.32
N LYS A 37 -10.08 7.44 -28.57
CA LYS A 37 -11.32 6.92 -29.18
C LYS A 37 -11.05 6.38 -30.59
N ARG A 38 -10.43 7.16 -31.49
CA ARG A 38 -10.11 6.72 -32.87
C ARG A 38 -9.24 5.45 -32.89
N ARG A 39 -8.21 5.38 -32.06
CA ARG A 39 -7.30 4.22 -31.94
C ARG A 39 -8.02 2.96 -31.46
N ASN A 40 -8.99 3.14 -30.56
CA ASN A 40 -9.82 2.08 -30.00
C ASN A 40 -11.22 1.96 -30.66
N ASP A 41 -11.42 2.53 -31.85
CA ASP A 41 -12.65 2.37 -32.62
C ASP A 41 -12.67 0.98 -33.29
N PRO A 42 -13.61 0.07 -32.94
CA PRO A 42 -13.64 -1.28 -33.49
C PRO A 42 -13.91 -1.31 -35.01
N SER A 43 -14.53 -0.27 -35.58
CA SER A 43 -14.83 -0.19 -37.02
C SER A 43 -13.61 0.16 -37.88
N LEU A 44 -12.59 0.78 -37.28
CA LEU A 44 -11.36 1.16 -37.99
C LEU A 44 -10.32 0.02 -38.00
N PRO A 45 -9.46 -0.06 -39.02
CA PRO A 45 -8.30 -0.94 -39.00
C PRO A 45 -7.43 -0.77 -37.75
N LEU A 46 -6.79 -1.84 -37.30
CA LEU A 46 -5.88 -1.78 -36.15
C LEU A 46 -4.64 -0.95 -36.50
N ASP A 47 -4.44 0.19 -35.83
CA ASP A 47 -3.23 1.01 -35.88
C ASP A 47 -1.95 0.14 -35.84
N PRO A 48 -0.90 0.42 -36.62
CA PRO A 48 0.34 -0.34 -36.56
C PRO A 48 0.95 -0.33 -35.15
N ASP A 49 1.16 -1.53 -34.58
CA ASP A 49 1.90 -1.71 -33.34
C ASP A 49 3.21 -2.44 -33.62
N ARG A 50 4.32 -1.94 -33.08
CA ARG A 50 5.66 -2.45 -33.37
C ARG A 50 5.92 -3.90 -32.93
N TYR A 51 5.07 -4.46 -32.07
CA TYR A 51 5.18 -5.82 -31.56
C TYR A 51 4.12 -6.78 -32.15
N ARG A 52 2.99 -6.26 -32.64
CA ARG A 52 1.95 -7.08 -33.28
C ARG A 52 2.49 -7.67 -34.58
N GLY A 53 2.39 -9.00 -34.73
CA GLY A 53 2.85 -9.71 -35.93
C GLY A 53 4.37 -9.87 -36.06
N GLN A 54 5.16 -9.53 -35.03
CA GLN A 54 6.60 -9.81 -35.03
C GLN A 54 6.86 -11.32 -34.96
N PRO A 55 7.95 -11.82 -35.61
CA PRO A 55 8.30 -13.23 -35.60
C PRO A 55 8.72 -13.70 -34.20
N ASP A 56 8.67 -14.99 -33.94
CA ASP A 56 8.97 -15.58 -32.63
C ASP A 56 10.41 -15.27 -32.16
N SER A 57 11.34 -15.07 -33.09
CA SER A 57 12.71 -14.62 -32.83
C SER A 57 12.80 -13.22 -32.19
N HIS A 58 11.81 -12.34 -32.41
CA HIS A 58 11.70 -11.04 -31.72
C HIS A 58 11.45 -11.22 -30.22
N PHE A 59 10.84 -12.34 -29.83
CA PHE A 59 10.52 -12.69 -28.44
C PHE A 59 11.45 -13.79 -27.91
N GLN A 60 12.71 -13.82 -28.34
CA GLN A 60 13.73 -14.65 -27.68
C GLN A 60 13.90 -14.22 -26.21
N SER A 61 14.22 -15.19 -25.34
CA SER A 61 14.31 -14.94 -23.90
C SER A 61 15.45 -13.97 -23.60
N ASN A 62 15.14 -12.89 -22.87
CA ASN A 62 16.10 -11.91 -22.39
C ASN A 62 15.89 -11.76 -20.88
N PRO A 63 16.85 -12.17 -20.03
CA PRO A 63 16.71 -12.11 -18.57
C PRO A 63 16.33 -10.73 -18.03
N ASP A 64 16.87 -9.64 -18.62
CA ASP A 64 16.50 -8.25 -18.29
C ASP A 64 14.98 -8.03 -18.38
N ILE A 65 14.37 -8.51 -19.48
CA ILE A 65 12.94 -8.31 -19.76
C ILE A 65 12.12 -9.16 -18.80
N LEU A 66 12.52 -10.40 -18.53
CA LEU A 66 11.83 -11.25 -17.54
C LEU A 66 11.94 -10.67 -16.12
N GLN A 67 13.06 -10.03 -15.76
CA GLN A 67 13.20 -9.30 -14.50
C GLN A 67 12.26 -8.08 -14.46
N GLU A 68 12.25 -7.24 -15.49
CA GLU A 68 11.36 -6.07 -15.56
C GLU A 68 9.89 -6.46 -15.50
N VAL A 69 9.47 -7.53 -16.20
CA VAL A 69 8.09 -8.03 -16.14
C VAL A 69 7.78 -8.55 -14.73
N GLY A 70 8.65 -9.36 -14.15
CA GLY A 70 8.48 -9.87 -12.78
C GLY A 70 8.37 -8.75 -11.75
N LEU A 71 9.25 -7.75 -11.84
CA LEU A 71 9.27 -6.59 -10.97
C LEU A 71 7.99 -5.74 -11.12
N ALA A 72 7.60 -5.44 -12.36
CA ALA A 72 6.41 -4.65 -12.64
C ALA A 72 5.11 -5.36 -12.26
N ARG A 73 5.03 -6.70 -12.33
CA ARG A 73 3.91 -7.48 -11.74
C ARG A 73 3.79 -7.20 -10.24
N ARG A 74 4.92 -7.20 -9.51
CA ARG A 74 4.93 -6.96 -8.06
C ARG A 74 4.55 -5.52 -7.70
N ILE A 75 5.02 -4.54 -8.46
CA ILE A 75 4.60 -3.13 -8.33
C ILE A 75 3.11 -2.98 -8.66
N ALA A 76 2.59 -3.61 -9.71
CA ALA A 76 1.18 -3.51 -10.08
C ALA A 76 0.26 -4.06 -8.96
N CYS A 77 0.62 -5.19 -8.34
CA CYS A 77 -0.09 -5.74 -7.20
C CYS A 77 -0.01 -4.85 -5.95
N PHE A 78 1.18 -4.32 -5.65
CA PHE A 78 1.39 -3.39 -4.53
C PHE A 78 0.58 -2.11 -4.70
N ASN A 79 0.62 -1.50 -5.89
CA ASN A 79 -0.13 -0.29 -6.21
C ASN A 79 -1.64 -0.53 -6.18
N HIS A 80 -2.13 -1.68 -6.66
CA HIS A 80 -3.55 -2.03 -6.56
C HIS A 80 -4.00 -2.14 -5.10
N HIS A 81 -3.20 -2.80 -4.25
CA HIS A 81 -3.48 -2.90 -2.81
C HIS A 81 -3.45 -1.52 -2.11
N GLN A 82 -2.43 -0.70 -2.35
CA GLN A 82 -2.36 0.65 -1.79
C GLN A 82 -3.51 1.55 -2.25
N LEU A 83 -3.90 1.46 -3.53
CA LEU A 83 -5.07 2.17 -4.06
C LEU A 83 -6.34 1.67 -3.37
N SER A 84 -6.60 0.36 -3.35
CA SER A 84 -7.78 -0.24 -2.70
C SER A 84 -7.92 0.16 -1.23
N CYS A 85 -6.83 0.19 -0.47
CA CYS A 85 -6.85 0.66 0.92
C CYS A 85 -7.16 2.16 1.04
N ALA A 86 -6.68 2.99 0.12
CA ALA A 86 -7.02 4.42 0.10
C ALA A 86 -8.47 4.68 -0.35
N LEU A 87 -8.98 3.89 -1.32
CA LEU A 87 -10.35 3.95 -1.80
C LEU A 87 -11.35 3.65 -0.69
N GLU A 88 -11.10 2.61 0.10
CA GLU A 88 -11.99 2.22 1.20
C GLU A 88 -12.11 3.34 2.26
N ILE A 89 -11.05 4.13 2.49
CA ILE A 89 -11.08 5.32 3.36
C ILE A 89 -11.92 6.44 2.74
N VAL A 90 -11.58 6.92 1.54
CA VAL A 90 -12.24 8.11 0.97
C VAL A 90 -13.71 7.86 0.62
N LEU A 91 -14.09 6.63 0.29
CA LEU A 91 -15.50 6.27 0.10
C LEU A 91 -16.28 6.29 1.42
N ALA A 92 -15.68 5.87 2.54
CA ALA A 92 -16.27 6.02 3.88
C ALA A 92 -16.35 7.48 4.34
N GLU A 93 -15.52 8.36 3.78
CA GLU A 93 -15.55 9.82 3.98
C GLU A 93 -16.55 10.54 3.03
N GLY A 94 -17.36 9.80 2.26
CA GLY A 94 -18.39 10.37 1.39
C GLY A 94 -17.86 10.94 0.07
N PHE A 95 -16.72 10.44 -0.42
CA PHE A 95 -16.14 10.85 -1.70
C PHE A 95 -17.15 10.78 -2.85
N GLU A 96 -17.91 9.69 -2.99
CA GLU A 96 -18.83 9.49 -4.12
C GLU A 96 -19.87 10.59 -4.25
N SER A 97 -20.62 10.86 -3.17
CA SER A 97 -21.63 11.93 -3.13
C SER A 97 -21.02 13.33 -3.32
N THR A 98 -19.83 13.56 -2.74
CA THR A 98 -19.14 14.84 -2.86
C THR A 98 -18.67 15.07 -4.30
N TRP A 99 -17.97 14.08 -4.86
CA TRP A 99 -17.46 14.06 -6.23
C TRP A 99 -18.57 14.31 -7.25
N ILE A 100 -19.71 13.60 -7.14
CA ILE A 100 -20.87 13.78 -8.03
C ILE A 100 -21.42 15.21 -7.95
N THR A 101 -21.46 15.80 -6.75
CA THR A 101 -21.97 17.15 -6.51
C THR A 101 -21.04 18.25 -7.07
N LEU A 102 -19.75 17.98 -7.27
CA LEU A 102 -18.80 18.94 -7.89
C LEU A 102 -19.17 19.31 -9.34
N GLY A 103 -19.81 18.39 -10.07
CA GLY A 103 -20.16 18.57 -11.48
C GLY A 103 -18.96 18.55 -12.44
N ALA A 104 -19.26 18.38 -13.74
CA ALA A 104 -18.28 18.05 -14.76
C ALA A 104 -17.10 19.03 -14.91
N GLU A 105 -17.31 20.34 -14.70
CA GLU A 105 -16.24 21.34 -14.86
C GLU A 105 -15.19 21.21 -13.74
N GLU A 106 -15.63 21.15 -12.48
CA GLU A 106 -14.75 21.05 -11.32
C GLU A 106 -14.06 19.68 -11.27
N GLN A 107 -14.79 18.59 -11.54
CA GLN A 107 -14.23 17.24 -11.71
C GLN A 107 -13.10 17.22 -12.75
N THR A 108 -13.23 17.98 -13.84
CA THR A 108 -12.23 18.04 -14.91
C THR A 108 -10.93 18.72 -14.47
N LYS A 109 -10.96 19.61 -13.48
CA LYS A 109 -9.74 20.22 -12.91
C LYS A 109 -8.85 19.19 -12.21
N HIS A 110 -9.44 18.16 -11.62
CA HIS A 110 -8.71 17.05 -10.97
C HIS A 110 -8.20 15.98 -11.96
N PHE A 111 -8.65 15.98 -13.22
CA PHE A 111 -8.24 14.99 -14.24
C PHE A 111 -6.84 15.26 -14.82
N ILE A 112 -5.81 14.95 -14.02
CA ILE A 112 -4.40 15.25 -14.31
C ILE A 112 -3.88 14.63 -15.64
N ASN A 113 -2.92 15.37 -16.21
CA ASN A 113 -2.34 15.31 -17.55
C ASN A 113 -1.57 14.02 -17.92
N ILE A 114 -2.20 12.84 -17.81
CA ILE A 114 -1.58 11.51 -18.06
C ILE A 114 -2.44 10.63 -18.98
N LYS A 115 -3.55 11.15 -19.52
CA LYS A 115 -4.39 10.49 -20.51
C LYS A 115 -3.68 10.39 -21.88
N MET A 116 -3.20 9.21 -22.26
CA MET A 116 -2.78 8.90 -23.63
C MET A 116 -3.11 7.45 -23.97
N ASP A 117 -3.82 7.22 -25.08
CA ASP A 117 -4.17 5.91 -25.66
C ASP A 117 -4.96 4.92 -24.76
N ILE A 118 -5.47 5.35 -23.61
CA ILE A 118 -6.28 4.53 -22.69
C ILE A 118 -7.75 5.01 -22.77
N PRO A 119 -8.66 4.26 -23.41
CA PRO A 119 -10.03 4.71 -23.64
C PRO A 119 -10.83 4.82 -22.33
N GLU A 120 -10.50 4.01 -21.31
CA GLU A 120 -11.14 4.07 -19.98
C GLU A 120 -10.93 5.41 -19.26
N LEU A 121 -9.96 6.22 -19.70
CA LEU A 121 -9.67 7.53 -19.13
C LEU A 121 -10.25 8.69 -19.96
N CYS A 122 -10.96 8.40 -21.05
CA CYS A 122 -11.61 9.44 -21.85
C CYS A 122 -12.64 10.20 -21.01
N LEU A 123 -12.78 11.52 -21.25
CA LEU A 123 -13.60 12.40 -20.44
C LEU A 123 -15.05 11.94 -20.36
N ASP A 124 -15.65 11.49 -21.46
CA ASP A 124 -17.04 11.01 -21.46
C ASP A 124 -17.21 9.66 -20.74
N GLU A 125 -16.17 8.81 -20.71
CA GLU A 125 -16.18 7.56 -19.94
C GLU A 125 -16.07 7.82 -18.43
N LEU A 126 -15.27 8.82 -18.04
CA LEU A 126 -15.11 9.25 -16.63
C LEU A 126 -16.29 10.08 -16.13
N LEU A 127 -16.87 10.95 -16.96
CA LEU A 127 -18.05 11.73 -16.60
C LEU A 127 -19.35 10.88 -16.69
N GLY A 128 -19.36 9.84 -17.52
CA GLY A 128 -20.53 8.99 -17.76
C GLY A 128 -21.63 9.66 -18.60
N PRO A 129 -22.70 8.90 -18.94
CA PRO A 129 -23.78 9.40 -19.83
C PRO A 129 -24.53 10.62 -19.28
N SER A 130 -24.70 10.69 -17.96
CA SER A 130 -25.29 11.79 -17.20
C SER A 130 -24.35 12.98 -16.99
N ARG A 131 -23.07 12.83 -17.33
CA ARG A 131 -21.97 13.79 -17.11
C ARG A 131 -21.78 14.21 -15.64
N ASP A 132 -22.07 13.29 -14.73
CA ASP A 132 -22.08 13.48 -13.27
C ASP A 132 -20.81 12.97 -12.57
N GLY A 133 -19.87 12.34 -13.30
CA GLY A 133 -18.65 11.76 -12.71
C GLY A 133 -18.81 10.33 -12.21
N MET A 134 -20.01 9.72 -12.32
CA MET A 134 -20.27 8.32 -11.95
C MET A 134 -19.43 7.33 -12.77
N GLY A 135 -18.95 7.73 -13.96
CA GLY A 135 -18.00 6.95 -14.74
C GLY A 135 -16.68 6.70 -14.01
N PHE A 136 -16.11 7.74 -13.42
CA PHE A 136 -14.92 7.67 -12.57
C PHE A 136 -15.17 6.82 -11.33
N VAL A 137 -16.32 7.01 -10.65
CA VAL A 137 -16.71 6.20 -9.48
C VAL A 137 -16.81 4.70 -9.82
N ARG A 138 -17.46 4.33 -10.93
CA ARG A 138 -17.49 2.94 -11.40
C ARG A 138 -16.09 2.40 -11.71
N LEU A 139 -15.21 3.23 -12.27
CA LEU A 139 -13.81 2.86 -12.54
C LEU A 139 -12.99 2.69 -11.25
N LEU A 140 -13.24 3.48 -10.19
CA LEU A 140 -12.69 3.23 -8.85
C LEU A 140 -13.13 1.87 -8.30
N GLY A 141 -14.41 1.53 -8.46
CA GLY A 141 -14.98 0.26 -8.00
C GLY A 141 -14.28 -0.98 -8.55
N LEU A 142 -13.66 -0.90 -9.74
CA LEU A 142 -12.86 -1.99 -10.31
C LEU A 142 -11.52 -2.25 -9.58
N PHE A 143 -11.05 -1.29 -8.77
CA PHE A 143 -9.81 -1.39 -7.98
C PHE A 143 -10.06 -1.56 -6.48
N LEU A 144 -11.29 -1.85 -6.07
CA LEU A 144 -11.62 -2.26 -4.70
C LEU A 144 -11.40 -3.78 -4.54
N LEU A 145 -10.50 -4.16 -3.64
CA LEU A 145 -10.32 -5.54 -3.22
C LEU A 145 -11.43 -5.98 -2.25
N ALA A 146 -11.91 -7.21 -2.41
CA ALA A 146 -12.85 -7.84 -1.46
C ALA A 146 -12.24 -8.05 -0.06
N ASN A 147 -10.91 -7.98 0.08
CA ASN A 147 -10.20 -8.03 1.35
C ASN A 147 -8.93 -7.16 1.28
N ASN A 148 -8.87 -6.08 2.06
CA ASN A 148 -7.69 -5.20 2.17
C ASN A 148 -6.64 -5.67 3.21
N GLN A 149 -6.78 -6.86 3.79
CA GLN A 149 -5.73 -7.48 4.63
C GLN A 149 -4.76 -8.38 3.84
N GLU A 150 -5.12 -8.82 2.63
CA GLU A 150 -4.22 -9.62 1.76
C GLU A 150 -3.88 -8.86 0.46
N PRO A 151 -2.60 -8.57 0.19
CA PRO A 151 -2.18 -8.08 -1.12
C PRO A 151 -2.50 -9.08 -2.25
N PRO A 152 -2.95 -8.62 -3.43
CA PRO A 152 -3.35 -9.50 -4.51
C PRO A 152 -2.13 -10.22 -5.10
N LYS A 153 -2.16 -11.56 -5.13
CA LYS A 153 -1.04 -12.41 -5.57
C LYS A 153 -0.85 -12.40 -7.10
N GLN A 154 -1.81 -11.86 -7.85
CA GLN A 154 -1.75 -11.65 -9.30
C GLN A 154 -2.14 -10.20 -9.63
N PRO A 155 -1.55 -9.58 -10.67
CA PRO A 155 -1.96 -8.24 -11.08
C PRO A 155 -3.40 -8.25 -11.59
N PHE A 156 -4.20 -7.30 -11.14
CA PHE A 156 -5.49 -7.03 -11.76
C PHE A 156 -5.26 -6.48 -13.18
N ILE A 157 -6.11 -6.90 -14.12
CA ILE A 157 -6.08 -6.48 -15.52
C ILE A 157 -7.48 -6.00 -15.90
N VAL A 158 -7.63 -4.71 -16.22
CA VAL A 158 -8.86 -4.19 -16.82
C VAL A 158 -8.91 -4.70 -18.26
N GLN A 159 -9.84 -5.62 -18.56
CA GLN A 159 -9.97 -6.20 -19.91
C GLN A 159 -10.35 -5.11 -20.92
N ASN A 160 -9.85 -5.21 -22.16
CA ASN A 160 -10.31 -4.40 -23.29
C ASN A 160 -9.91 -5.10 -24.60
N ASP A 161 -10.89 -5.71 -25.27
CA ASP A 161 -10.68 -6.56 -26.45
C ASP A 161 -9.99 -5.81 -27.60
N ARG A 162 -10.26 -4.51 -27.76
CA ARG A 162 -9.68 -3.68 -28.82
C ARG A 162 -8.22 -3.32 -28.52
N PHE A 163 -7.88 -3.00 -27.27
CA PHE A 163 -6.50 -2.84 -26.83
C PHE A 163 -5.72 -4.16 -26.99
N ASP A 164 -6.32 -5.28 -26.61
CA ASP A 164 -5.72 -6.60 -26.71
C ASP A 164 -5.47 -7.01 -28.17
N ALA A 165 -6.43 -6.75 -29.07
CA ALA A 165 -6.25 -6.90 -30.51
C ALA A 165 -5.17 -5.95 -31.08
N LEU A 166 -5.10 -4.71 -30.59
CA LEU A 166 -4.10 -3.73 -31.01
C LEU A 166 -2.67 -4.14 -30.62
N ILE A 167 -2.46 -4.68 -29.42
CA ILE A 167 -1.13 -5.20 -29.04
C ILE A 167 -0.85 -6.58 -29.66
N GLY A 168 -1.88 -7.30 -30.09
CA GLY A 168 -1.78 -8.65 -30.65
C GLY A 168 -1.77 -9.77 -29.60
N TRP A 169 -2.36 -9.53 -28.43
CA TRP A 169 -2.50 -10.52 -27.37
C TRP A 169 -3.42 -11.68 -27.77
N LYS A 170 -3.14 -12.87 -27.23
CA LYS A 170 -3.96 -14.08 -27.38
C LYS A 170 -3.92 -14.87 -26.06
N PRO A 171 -5.05 -15.41 -25.56
CA PRO A 171 -5.06 -16.19 -24.32
C PRO A 171 -4.20 -17.46 -24.43
N HIS A 172 -4.23 -18.08 -25.61
CA HIS A 172 -3.54 -19.34 -25.94
C HIS A 172 -2.40 -19.11 -26.95
N ASP A 173 -1.54 -18.11 -26.72
CA ASP A 173 -0.33 -17.94 -27.51
C ASP A 173 0.67 -19.09 -27.24
N PRO A 174 1.12 -19.85 -28.26
CA PRO A 174 2.07 -20.95 -28.07
C PRO A 174 3.49 -20.47 -27.71
N ILE A 175 3.82 -19.19 -27.94
CA ILE A 175 5.14 -18.63 -27.65
C ILE A 175 5.08 -17.91 -26.30
N LEU A 176 5.48 -18.63 -25.25
CA LEU A 176 5.37 -18.18 -23.86
C LEU A 176 5.99 -16.79 -23.63
N ASN A 177 7.16 -16.50 -24.22
CA ASN A 177 7.79 -15.17 -24.14
C ASN A 177 6.94 -14.05 -24.75
N ARG A 178 6.21 -14.32 -25.85
CA ARG A 178 5.29 -13.36 -26.45
C ARG A 178 4.08 -13.15 -25.56
N LYS A 179 3.53 -14.23 -24.97
CA LYS A 179 2.47 -14.13 -23.94
C LYS A 179 2.92 -13.26 -22.77
N VAL A 180 4.09 -13.52 -22.20
CA VAL A 180 4.70 -12.73 -21.10
C VAL A 180 4.77 -11.26 -21.45
N PHE A 181 5.28 -10.94 -22.64
CA PHE A 181 5.43 -9.56 -23.09
C PHE A 181 4.09 -8.86 -23.32
N MET A 182 3.07 -9.56 -23.84
CA MET A 182 1.74 -8.97 -24.04
C MET A 182 0.97 -8.79 -22.73
N GLU A 183 0.98 -9.75 -21.80
CA GLU A 183 0.38 -9.58 -20.47
C GLU A 183 1.02 -8.39 -19.71
N TYR A 184 2.34 -8.23 -19.81
CA TYR A 184 3.03 -7.06 -19.27
C TYR A 184 2.47 -5.73 -19.82
N ARG A 185 2.07 -5.66 -21.09
CA ARG A 185 1.45 -4.45 -21.67
C ARG A 185 0.04 -4.19 -21.16
N ARG A 186 -0.77 -5.24 -20.95
CA ARG A 186 -2.13 -5.16 -20.38
C ARG A 186 -2.08 -4.70 -18.92
N MET A 187 -1.12 -5.23 -18.19
CA MET A 187 -0.78 -4.85 -16.83
C MET A 187 -0.26 -3.41 -16.76
N GLU A 188 0.64 -2.99 -17.65
CA GLU A 188 1.09 -1.59 -17.72
C GLU A 188 -0.09 -0.63 -17.94
N ARG A 189 -0.99 -0.88 -18.90
CA ARG A 189 -2.23 -0.07 -19.07
C ARG A 189 -3.04 -0.02 -17.77
N THR A 190 -3.26 -1.17 -17.13
CA THR A 190 -4.02 -1.23 -15.87
C THR A 190 -3.32 -0.47 -14.73
N ARG A 191 -1.98 -0.48 -14.69
CA ARG A 191 -1.18 0.31 -13.74
C ARG A 191 -1.23 1.80 -14.05
N TYR A 192 -1.37 2.22 -15.32
CA TYR A 192 -1.63 3.62 -15.67
C TYR A 192 -2.99 4.11 -15.22
N ILE A 193 -4.03 3.27 -15.37
CA ILE A 193 -5.36 3.55 -14.81
C ILE A 193 -5.24 3.72 -13.29
N ALA A 194 -4.69 2.75 -12.57
CA ALA A 194 -4.52 2.83 -11.11
C ALA A 194 -3.76 4.08 -10.64
N VAL A 195 -2.67 4.47 -11.33
CA VAL A 195 -1.92 5.69 -11.03
C VAL A 195 -2.76 6.94 -11.30
N PHE A 196 -3.47 7.02 -12.43
CA PHE A 196 -4.36 8.15 -12.71
C PHE A 196 -5.45 8.29 -11.63
N LEU A 197 -6.14 7.20 -11.26
CA LEU A 197 -7.18 7.21 -10.24
C LEU A 197 -6.66 7.74 -8.89
N GLY A 198 -5.54 7.21 -8.40
CA GLY A 198 -4.92 7.70 -7.17
C GLY A 198 -4.51 9.17 -7.21
N MET A 199 -4.04 9.65 -8.38
CA MET A 199 -3.66 11.06 -8.54
C MET A 199 -4.85 12.02 -8.59
N VAL A 200 -5.98 11.61 -9.18
CA VAL A 200 -7.24 12.39 -9.13
C VAL A 200 -7.72 12.51 -7.67
N ILE A 201 -7.65 11.43 -6.90
CA ILE A 201 -8.03 11.44 -5.47
C ILE A 201 -7.10 12.33 -4.65
N SER A 202 -5.78 12.26 -4.84
CA SER A 202 -4.84 13.18 -4.18
C SER A 202 -5.14 14.64 -4.52
N SER A 203 -5.43 14.94 -5.79
CA SER A 203 -5.81 16.29 -6.22
C SER A 203 -7.12 16.78 -5.57
N TRP A 204 -8.12 15.90 -5.45
CA TRP A 204 -9.36 16.18 -4.76
C TRP A 204 -9.16 16.45 -3.25
N GLN A 205 -8.22 15.73 -2.61
CA GLN A 205 -7.79 15.99 -1.23
C GLN A 205 -6.90 17.24 -1.07
N GLY A 206 -6.69 18.03 -2.13
CA GLY A 206 -5.85 19.23 -2.09
C GLY A 206 -4.33 18.93 -1.99
N HIS A 207 -3.90 17.74 -2.41
CA HIS A 207 -2.49 17.35 -2.46
C HIS A 207 -1.97 17.33 -3.89
N ASP A 208 -0.79 17.91 -4.13
CA ASP A 208 -0.07 17.77 -5.41
C ASP A 208 0.59 16.38 -5.50
N PRO A 209 0.12 15.47 -6.38
CA PRO A 209 0.67 14.12 -6.45
C PRO A 209 2.05 14.07 -7.13
N VAL A 210 3.07 13.73 -6.34
CA VAL A 210 4.45 13.54 -6.82
C VAL A 210 4.59 12.19 -7.52
N ILE A 211 4.76 12.20 -8.85
CA ILE A 211 5.08 10.98 -9.61
C ILE A 211 6.56 10.63 -9.44
N GLU A 212 6.85 9.51 -8.77
CA GLU A 212 8.21 8.99 -8.65
C GLU A 212 8.52 7.94 -9.75
N SER A 213 9.67 8.07 -10.40
CA SER A 213 10.14 7.09 -11.39
C SER A 213 11.00 6.02 -10.70
N LEU A 214 10.38 4.91 -10.32
CA LEU A 214 11.08 3.72 -9.83
C LEU A 214 11.82 3.00 -10.97
N ALA A 215 13.01 2.46 -10.71
CA ALA A 215 13.73 1.55 -11.61
C ALA A 215 14.81 0.74 -10.88
N HIS A 216 15.35 -0.29 -11.55
CA HIS A 216 16.56 -1.01 -11.13
C HIS A 216 17.77 -0.61 -11.98
N GLU A 217 18.99 -0.79 -11.44
CA GLU A 217 20.24 -0.75 -12.22
C GLU A 217 20.34 -2.05 -13.05
N HIS A 218 20.08 -1.97 -14.35
CA HIS A 218 20.21 -3.12 -15.27
C HIS A 218 21.59 -3.15 -15.92
N THR A 219 22.45 -4.07 -15.48
CA THR A 219 23.85 -4.17 -15.90
C THR A 219 24.00 -4.42 -17.40
N GLU A 220 23.26 -5.36 -17.97
CA GLU A 220 23.28 -5.63 -19.42
C GLU A 220 22.61 -4.55 -20.25
N THR A 221 21.60 -3.85 -19.71
CA THR A 221 20.93 -2.74 -20.44
C THR A 221 21.90 -1.63 -20.82
N ARG A 222 22.91 -1.35 -19.97
CA ARG A 222 23.97 -0.39 -20.33
C ARG A 222 24.74 -0.83 -21.59
N SER A 223 25.25 -2.06 -21.61
CA SER A 223 26.00 -2.63 -22.75
C SER A 223 25.14 -2.75 -24.02
N LYS A 224 23.87 -3.16 -23.86
CA LYS A 224 22.87 -3.23 -24.94
C LYS A 224 22.50 -1.82 -25.47
N LEU A 225 22.59 -0.75 -24.67
CA LEU A 225 22.38 0.62 -25.13
C LEU A 225 23.61 1.24 -25.80
N GLU A 226 24.80 0.97 -25.25
CA GLU A 226 26.11 1.34 -25.81
C GLU A 226 26.26 0.79 -27.24
N SER A 227 25.84 -0.45 -27.49
CA SER A 227 25.88 -1.09 -28.81
C SER A 227 24.75 -0.67 -29.78
N LEU A 228 23.52 -0.42 -29.31
CA LEU A 228 22.36 -0.27 -30.21
C LEU A 228 21.97 1.17 -30.60
N LYS A 229 22.36 2.20 -29.84
CA LYS A 229 21.70 3.53 -29.97
C LYS A 229 22.62 4.76 -29.94
N GLY A 230 23.93 4.56 -29.83
CA GLY A 230 24.92 5.63 -29.87
C GLY A 230 24.89 6.59 -28.67
N GLU A 231 25.92 7.42 -28.59
CA GLU A 231 26.25 8.26 -27.42
C GLU A 231 25.08 9.17 -26.98
N ALA A 232 24.38 9.80 -27.92
CA ALA A 232 23.26 10.70 -27.62
C ALA A 232 22.04 9.99 -26.99
N CYS A 233 21.86 8.68 -27.21
CA CYS A 233 20.83 7.90 -26.51
C CYS A 233 21.34 7.40 -25.16
N LEU A 234 22.62 7.00 -25.08
CA LEU A 234 23.25 6.59 -23.83
C LEU A 234 23.23 7.73 -22.80
N LYS A 235 23.64 8.94 -23.20
CA LYS A 235 23.62 10.14 -22.34
C LYS A 235 22.22 10.39 -21.76
N LYS A 236 21.18 10.32 -22.57
CA LYS A 236 19.77 10.50 -22.11
C LYS A 236 19.26 9.37 -21.22
N TRP A 237 19.80 8.17 -21.35
CA TRP A 237 19.50 7.07 -20.43
C TRP A 237 20.24 7.26 -19.10
N VAL A 238 21.51 7.67 -19.12
CA VAL A 238 22.29 8.02 -17.92
C VAL A 238 21.70 9.21 -17.17
N GLU A 239 21.18 10.23 -17.88
CA GLU A 239 20.43 11.34 -17.29
C GLU A 239 19.18 10.84 -16.55
N ARG A 240 18.35 10.02 -17.19
CA ARG A 240 17.18 9.40 -16.55
C ARG A 240 17.51 8.47 -15.39
N GLN A 241 18.62 7.74 -15.45
CA GLN A 241 19.09 6.89 -14.35
C GLN A 241 19.51 7.69 -13.11
N LYS A 242 19.79 9.00 -13.23
CA LYS A 242 19.98 9.91 -12.07
C LYS A 242 18.65 10.40 -11.47
N GLU A 243 17.60 10.48 -12.29
CA GLU A 243 16.23 10.83 -11.87
C GLU A 243 15.50 9.63 -11.25
N MET A 244 15.91 8.42 -11.60
CA MET A 244 15.30 7.16 -11.15
C MET A 244 15.67 6.82 -9.70
N LYS A 245 14.65 6.51 -8.89
CA LYS A 245 14.84 5.99 -7.54
C LYS A 245 14.93 4.47 -7.57
N LEU A 246 16.02 3.96 -7.00
CA LEU A 246 16.16 2.55 -6.63
C LEU A 246 15.26 2.25 -5.43
N PHE A 247 14.84 1.00 -5.25
CA PHE A 247 13.94 0.61 -4.18
C PHE A 247 14.19 -0.82 -3.69
N CYS A 248 13.68 -1.12 -2.50
CA CYS A 248 13.79 -2.43 -1.87
C CYS A 248 12.85 -3.44 -2.53
N ASP A 249 13.37 -4.57 -3.01
CA ASP A 249 12.60 -5.68 -3.57
C ASP A 249 11.67 -6.34 -2.54
N ALA A 250 11.88 -6.17 -1.24
CA ALA A 250 11.02 -6.75 -0.21
C ALA A 250 9.86 -5.84 0.22
N CYS A 251 10.13 -4.54 0.44
CA CYS A 251 9.17 -3.61 1.05
C CYS A 251 8.87 -2.34 0.22
N PHE A 252 9.38 -2.24 -1.01
CA PHE A 252 9.19 -1.14 -1.97
C PHE A 252 9.63 0.27 -1.51
N LYS A 253 10.13 0.43 -0.28
CA LYS A 253 10.75 1.68 0.20
C LYS A 253 11.91 2.08 -0.73
N THR A 254 11.94 3.34 -1.16
CA THR A 254 12.97 3.91 -2.04
C THR A 254 14.31 4.11 -1.33
N GLU A 255 15.40 4.16 -2.09
CA GLU A 255 16.75 4.41 -1.57
C GLU A 255 16.93 5.87 -1.11
N ASP A 256 16.85 6.09 0.20
CA ASP A 256 17.33 7.32 0.84
C ASP A 256 18.82 7.18 1.19
N LYS A 257 19.67 7.66 0.27
CA LYS A 257 21.14 7.64 0.41
C LYS A 257 21.65 8.44 1.60
N THR A 258 20.84 9.37 2.14
CA THR A 258 21.24 10.24 3.26
C THR A 258 20.96 9.61 4.62
N LYS A 259 19.87 8.83 4.73
CA LYS A 259 19.48 8.16 5.99
C LYS A 259 19.99 6.72 6.09
N ASN A 260 19.89 5.97 5.00
CA ASN A 260 20.10 4.51 5.00
C ASN A 260 21.35 4.07 4.22
N GLY A 261 22.05 5.00 3.57
CA GLY A 261 23.17 4.70 2.68
C GLY A 261 22.73 4.01 1.38
N LYS A 262 23.63 3.21 0.78
CA LYS A 262 23.33 2.44 -0.45
C LYS A 262 22.68 1.10 -0.10
N MET A 263 21.61 0.74 -0.82
CA MET A 263 20.94 -0.54 -0.69
C MET A 263 21.88 -1.72 -0.94
N SER A 264 21.74 -2.75 -0.10
CA SER A 264 22.46 -4.00 -0.26
C SER A 264 21.90 -4.81 -1.45
N VAL A 265 22.78 -5.42 -2.25
CA VAL A 265 22.40 -6.25 -3.40
C VAL A 265 22.66 -7.73 -3.07
N CYS A 266 21.76 -8.62 -3.45
CA CYS A 266 21.95 -10.06 -3.31
C CYS A 266 23.05 -10.55 -4.25
N ALA A 267 24.28 -10.75 -3.74
CA ALA A 267 25.43 -11.14 -4.56
C ALA A 267 25.20 -12.41 -5.43
N PRO A 268 24.59 -13.51 -4.94
CA PRO A 268 24.28 -14.66 -5.79
C PRO A 268 23.26 -14.37 -6.92
N CYS A 269 22.34 -13.42 -6.75
CA CYS A 269 21.48 -12.97 -7.84
C CYS A 269 22.26 -12.11 -8.84
N LYS A 270 23.14 -11.23 -8.35
CA LYS A 270 23.96 -10.35 -9.20
C LYS A 270 24.90 -11.13 -10.13
N VAL A 271 25.39 -12.30 -9.68
CA VAL A 271 26.18 -13.23 -10.52
C VAL A 271 25.39 -13.74 -11.73
N VAL A 272 24.07 -13.91 -11.61
CA VAL A 272 23.17 -14.28 -12.73
C VAL A 272 22.45 -13.06 -13.32
N GLY A 273 23.09 -11.89 -13.29
CA GLY A 273 22.60 -10.64 -13.88
C GLY A 273 21.47 -9.95 -13.11
N ARG A 274 20.97 -10.52 -12.00
CA ARG A 274 19.76 -10.04 -11.31
C ARG A 274 20.02 -9.18 -10.09
N ASP A 275 19.47 -7.98 -10.13
CA ASP A 275 19.92 -6.89 -9.26
C ASP A 275 18.98 -6.66 -8.04
N VAL A 276 18.68 -7.76 -7.33
CA VAL A 276 17.72 -7.80 -6.21
C VAL A 276 18.27 -7.05 -4.99
N ARG A 277 17.52 -6.04 -4.52
CA ARG A 277 17.97 -5.03 -3.55
C ARG A 277 17.19 -5.01 -2.24
N TYR A 278 17.87 -4.69 -1.15
CA TYR A 278 17.27 -4.54 0.18
C TYR A 278 17.74 -3.26 0.87
N CYS A 279 16.81 -2.54 1.50
CA CYS A 279 17.10 -1.34 2.30
C CYS A 279 18.06 -1.62 3.46
N ASP A 280 17.97 -2.80 4.07
CA ASP A 280 18.77 -3.23 5.21
C ASP A 280 18.84 -4.76 5.32
N ARG A 281 19.58 -5.25 6.32
CA ARG A 281 19.84 -6.68 6.56
C ARG A 281 18.68 -7.41 7.27
N ALA A 282 17.76 -6.72 7.95
CA ALA A 282 16.53 -7.35 8.43
C ALA A 282 15.64 -7.66 7.21
N CYS A 283 15.37 -6.65 6.37
CA CYS A 283 14.57 -6.81 5.15
C CYS A 283 15.06 -7.92 4.21
N GLN A 284 16.38 -8.11 4.12
CA GLN A 284 16.96 -9.27 3.43
C GLN A 284 16.66 -10.61 4.10
N LYS A 285 16.78 -10.73 5.43
CA LYS A 285 16.47 -11.95 6.20
C LYS A 285 14.99 -12.30 6.14
N ASP A 286 14.12 -11.32 6.28
CA ASP A 286 12.69 -11.52 6.42
C ASP A 286 12.11 -12.03 5.08
N ALA A 287 12.53 -11.42 3.98
CA ALA A 287 12.24 -11.87 2.61
C ALA A 287 12.95 -13.18 2.21
N TRP A 288 14.03 -13.60 2.90
CA TRP A 288 14.84 -14.76 2.53
C TRP A 288 14.02 -16.06 2.40
N LYS A 289 12.98 -16.24 3.23
CA LYS A 289 12.08 -17.41 3.18
C LYS A 289 11.47 -17.64 1.79
N ALA A 290 11.07 -16.56 1.11
CA ALA A 290 10.55 -16.58 -0.26
C ALA A 290 11.70 -16.51 -1.28
N HIS A 291 12.59 -15.53 -1.12
CA HIS A 291 13.66 -15.23 -2.08
C HIS A 291 14.60 -16.43 -2.33
N LYS A 292 14.90 -17.26 -1.32
CA LYS A 292 15.75 -18.46 -1.48
C LYS A 292 15.23 -19.46 -2.52
N ARG A 293 13.94 -19.43 -2.87
CA ARG A 293 13.33 -20.32 -3.89
C ARG A 293 13.81 -19.98 -5.30
N SER A 294 14.09 -18.71 -5.56
CA SER A 294 14.52 -18.18 -6.86
C SER A 294 15.92 -17.53 -6.84
N CYS A 295 16.56 -17.38 -5.67
CA CYS A 295 17.92 -16.86 -5.55
C CYS A 295 18.92 -17.62 -6.43
N ALA A 296 19.84 -16.91 -7.08
CA ALA A 296 20.84 -17.44 -8.03
C ALA A 296 20.33 -18.25 -9.24
N LYS A 297 19.01 -18.38 -9.44
CA LYS A 297 18.45 -18.98 -10.66
C LYS A 297 18.32 -17.95 -11.79
N SER A 298 18.40 -18.39 -13.04
CA SER A 298 17.89 -17.62 -14.18
C SER A 298 16.36 -17.47 -14.07
N LEU A 299 15.80 -16.42 -14.68
CA LEU A 299 14.34 -16.31 -14.79
C LEU A 299 13.86 -17.09 -16.01
N GLU A 300 12.91 -17.99 -15.79
CA GLU A 300 12.19 -18.69 -16.85
C GLU A 300 10.85 -18.01 -17.09
N ALA A 301 10.43 -17.97 -18.36
CA ALA A 301 9.19 -17.33 -18.75
C ALA A 301 7.95 -17.89 -18.02
N GLY A 302 7.95 -19.19 -17.69
CA GLY A 302 6.85 -19.87 -16.97
C GLY A 302 6.48 -19.24 -15.62
N SER A 303 7.41 -18.51 -14.99
CA SER A 303 7.12 -17.76 -13.76
C SER A 303 6.15 -16.58 -13.96
N MET A 304 5.67 -16.30 -15.18
CA MET A 304 4.80 -15.14 -15.54
C MET A 304 3.21 -15.60 -15.95
N PHE A 305 3.08 -16.05 -14.60
CA PHE A 305 1.91 -16.62 -13.83
C PHE A 305 2.17 -17.23 -12.45
N GLU A 306 3.41 -17.43 -11.99
CA GLU A 306 3.61 -17.80 -10.58
C GLU A 306 3.09 -16.68 -9.66
N ASP A 307 2.41 -17.08 -8.59
CA ASP A 307 1.83 -16.18 -7.59
C ASP A 307 2.91 -15.31 -6.95
N ILE A 308 2.61 -14.01 -6.82
CA ILE A 308 3.48 -13.06 -6.18
C ILE A 308 3.46 -13.32 -4.68
N LEU A 309 4.53 -13.92 -4.21
CA LEU A 309 4.87 -13.97 -2.81
C LEU A 309 5.27 -12.56 -2.34
N PHE A 310 4.26 -11.81 -1.88
CA PHE A 310 4.51 -10.70 -0.97
C PHE A 310 5.18 -11.23 0.29
N HIS A 311 6.15 -10.48 0.78
CA HIS A 311 6.55 -10.61 2.17
C HIS A 311 5.50 -9.89 3.01
N GLU A 312 5.12 -10.46 4.16
CA GLU A 312 4.24 -9.82 5.14
C GLU A 312 4.88 -8.49 5.56
N THR A 313 4.32 -7.36 5.10
CA THR A 313 5.00 -6.06 5.18
C THR A 313 4.95 -5.49 6.58
N TYR A 314 5.91 -5.88 7.41
CA TYR A 314 6.20 -5.30 8.73
C TYR A 314 4.95 -5.02 9.57
N THR A 315 4.10 -6.04 9.73
CA THR A 315 3.19 -6.06 10.88
C THR A 315 4.05 -5.99 12.14
N ARG A 316 3.89 -4.91 12.90
CA ARG A 316 4.46 -4.78 14.24
C ARG A 316 4.19 -6.07 15.03
N PRO A 317 5.18 -6.64 15.73
CA PRO A 317 5.03 -7.96 16.36
C PRO A 317 3.95 -7.95 17.46
N ASP A 318 3.63 -6.77 18.01
CA ASP A 318 2.53 -6.48 18.92
C ASP A 318 1.15 -6.24 18.25
N ILE A 319 1.03 -6.49 16.94
CA ILE A 319 -0.23 -6.48 16.19
C ILE A 319 -0.50 -7.89 15.65
N PRO A 320 -1.45 -8.65 16.23
CA PRO A 320 -1.76 -10.01 15.79
C PRO A 320 -2.38 -10.02 14.37
N PRO A 321 -2.43 -11.18 13.68
CA PRO A 321 -3.31 -11.35 12.54
C PRO A 321 -4.79 -11.23 12.97
N ALA A 322 -5.68 -10.94 12.03
CA ALA A 322 -7.12 -11.08 12.26
C ALA A 322 -7.51 -12.57 12.30
N THR A 323 -8.59 -12.89 13.03
CA THR A 323 -9.27 -14.19 12.88
C THR A 323 -9.90 -14.31 11.48
N PRO A 324 -10.08 -15.52 10.92
CA PRO A 324 -10.53 -15.71 9.54
C PRO A 324 -11.85 -14.99 9.18
N ASP A 325 -12.77 -14.91 10.15
CA ASP A 325 -14.09 -14.29 9.98
C ASP A 325 -14.10 -12.78 10.29
N HIS A 326 -12.98 -12.21 10.75
CA HIS A 326 -12.85 -10.79 11.11
C HIS A 326 -12.16 -9.97 10.01
N ARG A 327 -12.96 -9.26 9.19
CA ARG A 327 -12.45 -8.17 8.34
C ARG A 327 -12.26 -6.90 9.16
N ARG A 328 -11.02 -6.39 9.18
CA ARG A 328 -10.70 -5.04 9.68
C ARG A 328 -11.22 -3.96 8.72
N SER A 329 -11.63 -2.82 9.26
CA SER A 329 -12.01 -1.64 8.46
C SER A 329 -10.80 -0.91 7.86
N ALA A 330 -11.07 -0.01 6.93
CA ALA A 330 -10.06 0.87 6.34
C ALA A 330 -9.34 1.74 7.39
N ASP A 331 -10.10 2.36 8.30
CA ASP A 331 -9.57 3.18 9.39
C ASP A 331 -8.71 2.36 10.36
N LEU A 332 -9.08 1.11 10.65
CA LEU A 332 -8.26 0.22 11.48
C LEU A 332 -6.98 -0.22 10.76
N MET A 333 -7.02 -0.40 9.44
CA MET A 333 -5.81 -0.64 8.63
C MET A 333 -4.93 0.63 8.53
N ARG A 334 -5.52 1.83 8.50
CA ARG A 334 -4.80 3.11 8.64
C ARG A 334 -4.13 3.20 10.01
N GLN A 335 -4.82 2.82 11.08
CA GLN A 335 -4.30 2.80 12.44
C GLN A 335 -3.11 1.85 12.59
N ILE A 336 -3.24 0.62 12.07
CA ILE A 336 -2.15 -0.37 12.03
C ILE A 336 -0.95 0.17 11.23
N ARG A 337 -1.17 0.87 10.11
CA ARG A 337 -0.10 1.51 9.33
C ARG A 337 0.63 2.60 10.12
N LEU A 338 -0.10 3.53 10.76
CA LEU A 338 0.50 4.59 11.58
C LEU A 338 1.35 4.01 12.73
N LEU A 339 0.86 2.94 13.37
CA LEU A 339 1.60 2.19 14.37
C LEU A 339 2.85 1.51 13.80
N ASN A 340 2.78 0.87 12.63
CA ASN A 340 3.93 0.22 11.98
C ASN A 340 5.03 1.22 11.62
N ASP A 341 4.67 2.42 11.15
CA ASP A 341 5.64 3.49 10.85
C ASP A 341 6.21 4.16 12.12
N ASN A 342 5.57 3.99 13.30
CA ASN A 342 5.98 4.60 14.57
C ASN A 342 6.01 3.60 15.74
N THR A 343 7.08 2.82 15.84
CA THR A 343 7.24 1.71 16.81
C THR A 343 7.18 2.09 18.30
N VAL A 344 7.30 3.37 18.64
CA VAL A 344 7.24 3.87 20.03
C VAL A 344 5.79 4.15 20.48
N VAL A 345 4.87 4.39 19.55
CA VAL A 345 3.48 4.77 19.82
C VAL A 345 2.62 3.54 20.12
N ASP A 346 1.66 3.66 21.04
CA ASP A 346 0.71 2.61 21.43
C ASP A 346 -0.63 2.71 20.69
N TYR A 347 -1.10 3.95 20.46
CA TYR A 347 -2.32 4.27 19.71
C TYR A 347 -2.17 5.65 19.04
N PHE A 348 -2.79 5.87 17.89
CA PHE A 348 -2.92 7.22 17.30
C PHE A 348 -4.35 7.73 17.44
N ILE A 349 -4.54 8.94 17.96
CA ILE A 349 -5.76 9.70 17.68
C ILE A 349 -5.56 10.38 16.33
N VAL A 350 -6.48 10.16 15.39
CA VAL A 350 -6.48 10.78 14.06
C VAL A 350 -7.49 11.91 14.09
N ASP A 351 -7.02 13.14 13.94
CA ASP A 351 -7.86 14.33 13.95
C ASP A 351 -8.80 14.35 12.73
N ALA A 352 -9.94 15.03 12.86
CA ALA A 352 -10.76 15.40 11.73
C ALA A 352 -10.05 16.42 10.82
N VAL A 353 -9.08 17.18 11.35
CA VAL A 353 -8.22 18.07 10.56
C VAL A 353 -7.15 17.24 9.81
N PRO A 354 -7.12 17.25 8.46
CA PRO A 354 -6.14 16.49 7.69
C PRO A 354 -4.68 16.78 8.10
N GLY A 355 -3.87 15.72 8.11
CA GLY A 355 -2.45 15.79 8.45
C GLY A 355 -2.13 15.86 9.95
N HIS A 356 -3.12 16.02 10.83
CA HIS A 356 -2.93 16.04 12.28
C HIS A 356 -3.26 14.66 12.86
N SER A 357 -2.26 14.02 13.48
CA SER A 357 -2.44 12.76 14.20
C SER A 357 -1.51 12.71 15.40
N ALA A 358 -2.07 12.38 16.56
CA ALA A 358 -1.36 12.40 17.83
C ALA A 358 -1.06 10.97 18.30
N GLY A 359 0.21 10.67 18.52
CA GLY A 359 0.64 9.38 19.07
C GLY A 359 0.58 9.36 20.59
N ILE A 360 -0.28 8.52 21.16
CA ILE A 360 -0.32 8.21 22.58
C ILE A 360 0.79 7.19 22.90
N ILE A 361 1.61 7.51 23.90
CA ILE A 361 2.75 6.71 24.34
C ILE A 361 2.56 6.40 25.82
N LEU A 362 2.45 5.12 26.17
CA LEU A 362 2.43 4.67 27.55
C LEU A 362 3.88 4.54 28.05
N ASN A 363 4.21 5.34 29.06
CA ASN A 363 5.60 5.53 29.53
C ASN A 363 6.07 4.48 30.55
N TYR A 364 5.21 3.54 30.94
CA TYR A 364 5.52 2.45 31.87
C TYR A 364 5.37 1.09 31.18
N VAL A 365 6.25 0.15 31.55
CA VAL A 365 6.37 -1.16 30.90
C VAL A 365 5.08 -1.97 31.04
N ASP A 366 4.49 -1.96 32.24
CA ASP A 366 3.26 -2.65 32.60
C ASP A 366 2.04 -2.12 31.85
N SER A 367 1.91 -0.81 31.77
CA SER A 367 0.86 -0.09 31.04
C SER A 367 0.95 -0.40 29.54
N ALA A 368 2.14 -0.28 28.95
CA ALA A 368 2.37 -0.56 27.53
C ALA A 368 2.17 -2.04 27.18
N ALA A 369 2.70 -2.97 27.98
CA ALA A 369 2.54 -4.41 27.74
C ALA A 369 1.07 -4.84 27.87
N THR A 370 0.37 -4.35 28.89
CA THR A 370 -1.06 -4.65 29.10
C THR A 370 -1.93 -4.08 27.98
N PHE A 371 -1.68 -2.82 27.57
CA PHE A 371 -2.40 -2.20 26.47
C PHE A 371 -2.15 -2.93 25.14
N ILE A 372 -0.92 -3.40 24.88
CA ILE A 372 -0.60 -4.25 23.72
C ILE A 372 -1.47 -5.52 23.70
N VAL A 373 -1.65 -6.21 24.83
CA VAL A 373 -2.48 -7.42 24.89
C VAL A 373 -3.94 -7.10 24.59
N ILE A 374 -4.50 -6.08 25.25
CA ILE A 374 -5.91 -5.71 25.09
C ILE A 374 -6.20 -5.18 23.68
N ARG A 375 -5.36 -4.28 23.16
CA ARG A 375 -5.38 -3.83 21.76
C ARG A 375 -5.26 -5.01 20.80
N GLY A 376 -4.43 -6.01 21.13
CA GLY A 376 -4.33 -7.27 20.40
C GLY A 376 -5.67 -8.01 20.30
N TYR A 377 -6.40 -8.17 21.41
CA TYR A 377 -7.71 -8.83 21.40
C TYR A 377 -8.74 -8.05 20.56
N ALA A 378 -8.83 -6.72 20.73
CA ALA A 378 -9.71 -5.85 19.97
C ALA A 378 -9.40 -5.85 18.46
N MET A 379 -8.11 -5.87 18.09
CA MET A 379 -7.66 -5.86 16.70
C MET A 379 -7.77 -7.21 15.98
N SER A 380 -8.12 -8.32 16.65
CA SER A 380 -8.11 -9.65 16.03
C SER A 380 -9.43 -10.44 16.10
N ASN A 381 -10.37 -10.06 16.97
CA ASN A 381 -11.58 -10.83 17.25
C ASN A 381 -12.86 -9.99 17.09
N VAL A 382 -14.01 -10.67 17.16
CA VAL A 382 -15.35 -10.08 17.27
C VAL A 382 -16.06 -10.64 18.51
N GLY A 383 -17.13 -9.98 18.96
CA GLY A 383 -17.93 -10.40 20.10
C GLY A 383 -17.34 -10.02 21.47
N PRO A 384 -17.82 -10.62 22.58
CA PRO A 384 -17.65 -10.07 23.93
C PRO A 384 -16.21 -9.77 24.37
N LEU A 385 -15.24 -10.62 24.01
CA LEU A 385 -13.84 -10.36 24.36
C LEU A 385 -13.26 -9.13 23.63
N ALA A 386 -13.69 -8.87 22.39
CA ALA A 386 -13.32 -7.68 21.65
C ALA A 386 -14.07 -6.43 22.15
N GLU A 387 -15.35 -6.58 22.50
CA GLU A 387 -16.17 -5.51 23.08
C GLU A 387 -15.60 -5.04 24.43
N ALA A 388 -15.37 -5.96 25.37
CA ALA A 388 -14.74 -5.64 26.65
C ALA A 388 -13.31 -5.08 26.47
N ALA A 389 -12.53 -5.59 25.51
CA ALA A 389 -11.21 -5.02 25.19
C ALA A 389 -11.30 -3.58 24.66
N LEU A 390 -12.29 -3.28 23.81
CA LEU A 390 -12.55 -1.93 23.29
C LEU A 390 -13.02 -0.97 24.38
N PHE A 391 -13.79 -1.44 25.35
CA PHE A 391 -14.14 -0.63 26.53
C PHE A 391 -12.90 -0.25 27.35
N CYS A 392 -12.00 -1.21 27.59
CA CYS A 392 -10.70 -0.94 28.23
C CYS A 392 -9.86 0.08 27.43
N ILE A 393 -9.76 -0.09 26.11
CA ILE A 393 -9.03 0.85 25.23
C ILE A 393 -9.65 2.24 25.30
N TYR A 394 -10.95 2.37 25.10
CA TYR A 394 -11.68 3.64 25.14
C TYR A 394 -11.43 4.41 26.43
N ARG A 395 -11.53 3.74 27.58
CA ARG A 395 -11.29 4.37 28.88
C ARG A 395 -9.83 4.78 29.10
N VAL A 396 -8.85 4.01 28.62
CA VAL A 396 -7.42 4.39 28.67
C VAL A 396 -7.14 5.59 27.76
N LEU A 397 -7.72 5.60 26.55
CA LEU A 397 -7.60 6.72 25.61
C LEU A 397 -8.17 8.00 26.23
N GLN A 398 -9.39 7.97 26.78
CA GLN A 398 -9.97 9.12 27.51
C GLN A 398 -9.05 9.66 28.61
N THR A 399 -8.46 8.80 29.44
CA THR A 399 -7.54 9.22 30.52
C THR A 399 -6.16 9.67 30.03
N THR A 400 -5.88 9.58 28.72
CA THR A 400 -4.66 10.10 28.09
C THR A 400 -4.95 11.19 27.06
N SER A 401 -6.22 11.63 26.95
CA SER A 401 -6.71 12.51 25.88
C SER A 401 -7.29 13.83 26.39
N ASP A 402 -6.74 14.43 27.46
CA ASP A 402 -7.17 15.72 28.04
C ASP A 402 -7.28 16.88 27.01
N THR A 403 -6.62 16.75 25.85
CA THR A 403 -6.59 17.74 24.78
C THR A 403 -7.46 17.40 23.55
N TYR A 404 -8.28 16.33 23.60
CA TYR A 404 -9.06 15.85 22.45
C TYR A 404 -10.55 15.76 22.78
N ASP A 405 -11.38 15.98 21.77
CA ASP A 405 -12.83 15.82 21.87
C ASP A 405 -13.23 14.34 22.03
N GLU A 406 -14.12 14.07 23.00
CA GLU A 406 -14.67 12.73 23.23
C GLU A 406 -15.53 12.27 22.05
N GLU A 407 -16.25 13.17 21.37
CA GLU A 407 -17.06 12.80 20.21
C GLU A 407 -16.18 12.40 19.01
N ALA A 408 -15.11 13.14 18.73
CA ALA A 408 -14.10 12.76 17.75
C ALA A 408 -13.47 11.39 18.06
N LEU A 409 -13.09 11.12 19.31
CA LEU A 409 -12.57 9.81 19.73
C LEU A 409 -13.59 8.68 19.53
N ARG A 410 -14.86 8.89 19.93
CA ARG A 410 -15.94 7.93 19.68
C ARG A 410 -16.13 7.67 18.19
N ASN A 411 -16.09 8.72 17.37
CA ASN A 411 -16.29 8.63 15.93
C ASN A 411 -15.11 7.93 15.22
N GLN A 412 -13.87 8.12 15.68
CA GLN A 412 -12.71 7.32 15.22
C GLN A 412 -12.93 5.83 15.55
N LEU A 413 -13.26 5.50 16.80
CA LEU A 413 -13.44 4.11 17.25
C LEU A 413 -14.62 3.41 16.55
N ARG A 414 -15.70 4.13 16.23
CA ARG A 414 -16.78 3.64 15.35
C ARG A 414 -16.27 3.28 13.96
N LYS A 415 -15.46 4.13 13.32
CA LYS A 415 -14.87 3.81 12.00
C LYS A 415 -13.90 2.63 12.07
N GLU A 416 -13.10 2.53 13.12
CA GLU A 416 -12.14 1.42 13.30
C GLU A 416 -12.82 0.06 13.58
N TYR A 417 -13.80 0.00 14.47
CA TYR A 417 -14.32 -1.29 15.00
C TYR A 417 -15.82 -1.54 14.73
N GLY A 418 -16.52 -0.57 14.14
CA GLY A 418 -17.93 -0.67 13.73
C GLY A 418 -18.87 -1.05 14.88
N ALA A 419 -19.81 -1.96 14.57
CA ALA A 419 -20.82 -2.45 15.51
C ALA A 419 -20.22 -3.00 16.83
N THR A 420 -18.97 -3.48 16.83
CA THR A 420 -18.27 -3.93 18.05
C THR A 420 -18.11 -2.78 19.05
N PHE A 421 -17.88 -1.54 18.58
CA PHE A 421 -17.77 -0.37 19.44
C PHE A 421 -19.13 0.30 19.71
N ASP A 422 -20.08 0.26 18.77
CA ASP A 422 -21.45 0.71 19.04
C ASP A 422 -22.12 -0.15 20.13
N ASN A 423 -21.85 -1.46 20.18
CA ASN A 423 -22.26 -2.34 21.28
C ASN A 423 -21.68 -1.89 22.63
N VAL A 424 -20.42 -1.44 22.66
CA VAL A 424 -19.74 -0.91 23.87
C VAL A 424 -20.37 0.40 24.33
N LEU A 425 -20.63 1.34 23.41
CA LEU A 425 -21.29 2.60 23.73
C LEU A 425 -22.72 2.36 24.25
N ALA A 426 -23.50 1.53 23.57
CA ALA A 426 -24.87 1.21 24.00
C ALA A 426 -24.90 0.46 25.35
N ALA A 427 -23.86 -0.32 25.68
CA ALA A 427 -23.71 -0.94 27.00
C ALA A 427 -23.39 0.08 28.09
N LEU A 428 -22.49 1.04 27.80
CA LEU A 428 -22.16 2.15 28.70
C LEU A 428 -23.37 3.07 28.96
N GLU A 429 -24.13 3.42 27.92
CA GLU A 429 -25.34 4.26 28.02
C GLU A 429 -26.45 3.62 28.87
N ARG A 430 -26.50 2.28 28.93
CA ARG A 430 -27.39 1.53 29.85
C ARG A 430 -26.88 1.44 31.29
N GLY A 431 -25.70 1.99 31.62
CA GLY A 431 -25.05 1.81 32.91
C GLY A 431 -24.54 0.37 33.15
N HIS A 432 -24.41 -0.43 32.09
CA HIS A 432 -24.02 -1.83 32.13
C HIS A 432 -22.92 -2.14 31.10
N PRO A 433 -21.74 -1.48 31.20
CA PRO A 433 -20.60 -1.84 30.36
C PRO A 433 -20.19 -3.30 30.62
N GLN A 434 -19.73 -4.02 29.59
CA GLN A 434 -19.22 -5.38 29.79
C GLN A 434 -17.95 -5.33 30.65
N PRO A 435 -17.90 -6.06 31.79
CA PRO A 435 -16.67 -6.23 32.55
C PRO A 435 -15.66 -7.05 31.73
N PHE A 436 -14.38 -6.69 31.81
CA PHE A 436 -13.30 -7.51 31.24
C PHE A 436 -12.97 -8.66 32.21
N GLU A 437 -13.85 -9.66 32.27
CA GLU A 437 -13.76 -10.79 33.21
C GLU A 437 -12.56 -11.72 32.95
N ARG A 438 -11.95 -11.63 31.75
CA ARG A 438 -10.74 -12.39 31.42
C ARG A 438 -9.55 -11.84 32.18
N GLU A 439 -9.01 -12.65 33.08
CA GLU A 439 -7.68 -12.41 33.64
C GLU A 439 -6.61 -12.48 32.53
N VAL A 440 -5.79 -11.44 32.41
CA VAL A 440 -4.69 -11.41 31.44
C VAL A 440 -3.57 -12.31 31.93
N SER A 441 -3.22 -13.30 31.10
CA SER A 441 -2.29 -14.36 31.49
C SER A 441 -0.85 -13.87 31.53
N ARG A 442 -0.03 -14.58 32.32
CA ARG A 442 1.42 -14.35 32.37
C ARG A 442 2.09 -14.58 30.99
N GLU A 443 1.55 -15.50 30.18
CA GLU A 443 2.05 -15.75 28.82
C GLU A 443 1.75 -14.59 27.86
N ASP A 444 0.53 -14.05 27.90
CA ASP A 444 0.13 -12.88 27.10
C ASP A 444 1.01 -11.65 27.44
N VAL A 445 1.24 -11.40 28.74
CA VAL A 445 2.13 -10.34 29.24
C VAL A 445 3.56 -10.55 28.76
N ASP A 446 4.13 -11.73 28.94
CA ASP A 446 5.54 -12.00 28.62
C ASP A 446 5.82 -11.87 27.12
N LYS A 447 4.85 -12.29 26.30
CA LYS A 447 4.84 -12.08 24.85
C LYS A 447 4.82 -10.58 24.50
N ALA A 448 3.95 -9.79 25.13
CA ALA A 448 3.90 -8.34 24.93
C ALA A 448 5.20 -7.62 25.35
N ILE A 449 5.81 -8.02 26.48
CA ILE A 449 7.13 -7.52 26.91
C ILE A 449 8.22 -7.92 25.90
N GLY A 450 8.17 -9.14 25.37
CA GLY A 450 9.03 -9.58 24.27
C GLY A 450 8.89 -8.73 23.00
N HIS A 451 7.66 -8.30 22.68
CA HIS A 451 7.41 -7.36 21.59
C HIS A 451 8.00 -5.96 21.90
N LEU A 452 7.78 -5.39 23.08
CA LEU A 452 8.39 -4.12 23.50
C LEU A 452 9.92 -4.13 23.39
N LYS A 453 10.57 -5.21 23.85
CA LYS A 453 12.02 -5.43 23.73
C LYS A 453 12.47 -5.53 22.26
N THR A 454 11.65 -6.12 21.39
CA THR A 454 11.90 -6.21 19.94
C THR A 454 11.75 -4.86 19.23
N LEU A 455 10.77 -4.05 19.62
CA LEU A 455 10.57 -2.67 19.15
C LEU A 455 11.68 -1.71 19.64
N GLY A 456 12.50 -2.14 20.61
CA GLY A 456 13.53 -1.32 21.23
C GLY A 456 12.98 -0.30 22.24
N ARG A 457 11.78 -0.51 22.78
CA ARG A 457 11.26 0.26 23.92
C ARG A 457 11.83 -0.30 25.23
N PHE A 458 11.92 0.54 26.26
CA PHE A 458 12.31 0.17 27.62
C PHE A 458 13.62 -0.64 27.72
N LYS A 459 14.64 -0.28 26.92
CA LYS A 459 15.84 -1.11 26.70
C LYS A 459 16.59 -1.47 27.98
N GLU A 460 16.73 -0.53 28.92
CA GLU A 460 17.44 -0.78 30.17
C GLU A 460 16.55 -1.54 31.17
N GLN A 461 15.27 -1.15 31.32
CA GLN A 461 14.32 -1.84 32.20
C GLN A 461 14.11 -3.32 31.79
N LEU A 462 14.13 -3.60 30.48
CA LEU A 462 13.95 -4.93 29.91
C LEU A 462 15.26 -5.66 29.59
N LYS A 463 16.42 -5.07 29.89
CA LYS A 463 17.75 -5.61 29.55
C LYS A 463 17.92 -7.07 30.01
N ASN A 464 17.75 -7.27 31.32
CA ASN A 464 17.92 -8.55 32.01
C ASN A 464 16.63 -9.40 32.03
N TYR A 465 15.52 -8.88 31.49
CA TYR A 465 14.23 -9.57 31.49
C TYR A 465 14.24 -10.82 30.58
N VAL A 466 13.67 -11.91 31.10
CA VAL A 466 13.53 -13.23 30.46
C VAL A 466 12.10 -13.74 30.61
N SER A 467 11.47 -14.13 29.50
CA SER A 467 10.13 -14.72 29.44
C SER A 467 10.04 -16.01 30.26
N GLY A 468 8.93 -16.22 30.96
CA GLY A 468 8.66 -17.38 31.80
C GLY A 468 9.42 -17.43 33.13
N ALA A 469 10.34 -16.49 33.39
CA ALA A 469 11.17 -16.46 34.60
C ALA A 469 10.58 -15.57 35.70
N GLY A 470 10.93 -15.88 36.96
CA GLY A 470 10.60 -15.08 38.13
C GLY A 470 9.14 -15.12 38.57
N GLU A 471 8.90 -14.65 39.80
CA GLU A 471 7.59 -14.64 40.45
C GLU A 471 6.57 -13.75 39.72
N THR A 472 5.28 -14.00 40.00
CA THR A 472 4.16 -13.25 39.44
C THR A 472 3.43 -12.46 40.51
N ILE A 473 3.13 -11.19 40.21
CA ILE A 473 2.23 -10.38 41.01
C ILE A 473 0.91 -10.21 40.25
N ARG A 474 -0.21 -10.44 40.94
CA ARG A 474 -1.56 -10.15 40.43
C ARG A 474 -1.87 -8.70 40.73
N PHE A 475 -1.91 -7.85 39.71
CA PHE A 475 -2.34 -6.46 39.86
C PHE A 475 -3.73 -6.28 39.23
N THR A 476 -4.53 -5.40 39.85
CA THR A 476 -5.82 -4.98 39.30
C THR A 476 -5.60 -3.67 38.56
N VAL A 477 -5.67 -3.70 37.23
CA VAL A 477 -5.68 -2.47 36.43
C VAL A 477 -7.02 -1.77 36.65
N ARG A 478 -6.96 -0.44 36.82
CA ARG A 478 -8.13 0.43 36.87
C ARG A 478 -7.98 1.49 35.78
N ALA A 479 -9.05 1.75 35.03
CA ALA A 479 -9.05 2.79 34.00
C ALA A 479 -10.43 3.45 33.85
N GLY A 480 -10.45 4.62 33.22
CA GLY A 480 -11.64 5.45 33.04
C GLY A 480 -11.91 6.38 34.23
N PRO A 481 -12.69 7.47 34.03
CA PRO A 481 -12.92 8.49 35.05
C PRO A 481 -13.47 7.97 36.39
N ASN A 482 -14.21 6.84 36.39
CA ASN A 482 -14.83 6.28 37.58
C ASN A 482 -14.16 4.98 38.08
N GLU A 483 -12.94 4.65 37.61
CA GLU A 483 -12.30 3.34 37.80
C GLU A 483 -13.20 2.15 37.40
N GLU A 484 -14.04 2.34 36.39
CA GLU A 484 -15.08 1.39 35.97
C GLU A 484 -14.54 0.22 35.16
N VAL A 485 -13.43 0.41 34.43
CA VAL A 485 -12.67 -0.70 33.85
C VAL A 485 -11.82 -1.30 34.97
N ARG A 486 -12.07 -2.58 35.27
CA ARG A 486 -11.31 -3.36 36.25
C ARG A 486 -11.02 -4.74 35.68
N PHE A 487 -9.74 -5.13 35.66
CA PHE A 487 -9.33 -6.47 35.28
C PHE A 487 -8.03 -6.87 35.97
N ILE A 488 -7.82 -8.17 36.14
CA ILE A 488 -6.63 -8.74 36.77
C ILE A 488 -5.60 -9.10 35.70
N VAL A 489 -4.33 -8.83 35.98
CA VAL A 489 -3.19 -9.14 35.12
C VAL A 489 -2.10 -9.83 35.94
N ASN A 490 -1.50 -10.90 35.40
CA ASN A 490 -0.40 -11.63 36.04
C ASN A 490 0.95 -11.11 35.53
N TYR A 491 1.56 -10.16 36.24
CA TYR A 491 2.80 -9.53 35.80
C TYR A 491 4.06 -10.24 36.34
N PRO A 492 5.15 -10.31 35.56
CA PRO A 492 6.47 -10.61 36.11
C PRO A 492 6.92 -9.53 37.10
N VAL A 493 7.20 -9.92 38.35
CA VAL A 493 7.84 -9.06 39.36
C VAL A 493 9.12 -8.42 38.80
N ALA A 494 9.92 -9.21 38.06
CA ALA A 494 11.17 -8.79 37.41
C ALA A 494 11.01 -7.76 36.26
N ALA A 495 9.78 -7.39 35.89
CA ALA A 495 9.50 -6.33 34.91
C ALA A 495 8.87 -5.07 35.52
N VAL A 496 8.49 -5.08 36.81
CA VAL A 496 8.08 -3.88 37.56
C VAL A 496 9.31 -3.19 38.14
N TYR A 497 10.06 -3.89 38.99
CA TYR A 497 11.05 -3.29 39.90
C TYR A 497 12.36 -2.82 39.23
N ASN A 498 12.44 -2.80 37.90
CA ASN A 498 13.55 -2.17 37.16
C ASN A 498 13.24 -0.69 36.80
N THR A 499 12.09 -0.14 37.23
CA THR A 499 11.77 1.29 37.10
C THR A 499 12.24 2.07 38.34
N ASP A 500 13.55 2.12 38.56
CA ASP A 500 14.15 3.01 39.56
C ASP A 500 14.04 4.47 39.05
N PRO A 501 13.37 5.40 39.77
CA PRO A 501 13.08 6.73 39.26
C PRO A 501 14.27 7.70 39.47
N SER A 502 15.30 7.52 38.65
CA SER A 502 16.50 8.38 38.58
C SER A 502 16.37 9.53 37.57
#